data_AF-A6ITQ3-F1
#
_entry.id   AF-A6ITQ3-F1
#
_cell.length_a   1.000
_cell.length_b   1.000
_cell.length_c   1.000
_cell.angle_alpha   90.00
_cell.angle_beta   90.00
_cell.angle_gamma   90.00
#
_symmetry.space_group_name_H-M   'P 1'
#
loop_
_entity.id
_entity.type
_entity.pdbx_description
1 polymer ?
#
loop_
_entity_poly.entity_id
_entity_poly.type
_entity_poly.pdbx_seq_one_letter_code
_entity_poly.pdbx_strand_id
1 'polypeptide(L)'
;MAAVVGVSLKRGFSATALGRVGLQFQACREAQTAAAAAPRIKTFAIYRWDPDKAGDKPRMQTYKVDLNKCGPMVLDALIKIKNEIDSTLTFRRSCREGICGSCAMNINGGNTLACTRRIDTDLGKVSKIYPLPHMYVIKDLVPDLSNFYAQYKSIEPYLKKKDESQEGKQQYLQSIEDREKLVIT
;
A
#
# COMPACT_ATOMS: atom_id res chain seq x y z
N MET A 1 27.76 -38.96 50.17
CA MET A 1 27.06 -40.19 50.59
C MET A 1 25.62 -40.07 50.13
N ALA A 2 24.98 -41.00 49.42
CA ALA A 2 25.39 -42.24 48.75
C ALA A 2 24.54 -42.33 47.45
N ALA A 3 25.03 -42.72 46.26
CA ALA A 3 25.53 -44.03 45.84
C ALA A 3 24.49 -45.18 46.00
N VAL A 4 24.03 -45.72 44.86
CA VAL A 4 23.57 -47.11 44.51
C VAL A 4 22.90 -46.96 43.12
N VAL A 5 23.56 -47.26 41.99
CA VAL A 5 23.90 -48.58 41.40
C VAL A 5 22.64 -49.40 41.07
N GLY A 6 22.40 -49.65 39.78
CA GLY A 6 21.15 -50.26 39.29
C GLY A 6 21.14 -51.79 39.23
N VAL A 7 20.03 -52.35 38.73
CA VAL A 7 19.90 -53.77 38.38
C VAL A 7 19.30 -53.89 36.98
N SER A 8 20.04 -54.54 36.09
CA SER A 8 19.53 -55.03 34.80
C SER A 8 19.11 -56.49 34.97
N LEU A 9 17.89 -56.87 34.58
CA LEU A 9 17.57 -58.27 34.29
C LEU A 9 16.78 -58.42 32.99
N LYS A 10 17.35 -59.23 32.08
CA LYS A 10 16.78 -59.58 30.78
C LYS A 10 15.81 -60.77 30.90
N ARG A 11 14.71 -60.73 30.16
CA ARG A 11 13.94 -61.85 29.57
C ARG A 11 13.46 -61.30 28.21
N GLY A 12 13.73 -61.85 27.01
CA GLY A 12 13.68 -63.26 26.57
C GLY A 12 12.21 -63.69 26.53
N PHE A 13 11.54 -64.06 25.42
CA PHE A 13 11.87 -64.47 24.04
C PHE A 13 10.65 -64.12 23.13
N SER A 14 10.66 -64.01 21.78
CA SER A 14 11.69 -64.06 20.71
C SER A 14 11.16 -63.31 19.45
N ALA A 15 11.64 -63.67 18.24
CA ALA A 15 11.31 -63.13 16.92
C ALA A 15 9.93 -63.51 16.33
N THR A 16 9.40 -62.62 15.45
CA THR A 16 8.94 -62.85 14.05
C THR A 16 7.68 -62.03 13.71
N ALA A 17 7.57 -61.60 12.44
CA ALA A 17 6.40 -60.96 11.80
C ALA A 17 6.01 -59.54 12.25
N LEU A 18 6.55 -58.52 11.55
CA LEU A 18 5.77 -57.53 10.78
C LEU A 18 6.71 -56.51 10.11
N GLY A 19 7.35 -56.93 9.02
CA GLY A 19 8.02 -55.98 8.12
C GLY A 19 7.01 -55.17 7.30
N ARG A 20 7.47 -54.03 6.76
CA ARG A 20 6.77 -53.16 5.79
C ARG A 20 5.63 -52.24 6.29
N VAL A 21 5.83 -51.52 7.40
CA VAL A 21 5.04 -50.29 7.70
C VAL A 21 5.95 -49.10 8.09
N GLY A 22 7.07 -48.93 7.37
CA GLY A 22 8.10 -47.93 7.71
C GLY A 22 8.49 -46.93 6.61
N LEU A 23 8.13 -47.17 5.34
CA LEU A 23 8.70 -46.43 4.20
C LEU A 23 7.71 -45.60 3.36
N GLN A 24 6.43 -45.53 3.74
CA GLN A 24 5.40 -44.82 2.94
C GLN A 24 4.91 -43.49 3.53
N PHE A 25 5.20 -43.19 4.81
CA PHE A 25 4.73 -41.96 5.44
C PHE A 25 5.59 -40.71 5.19
N GLN A 26 6.82 -40.86 4.68
CA GLN A 26 7.72 -39.73 4.41
C GLN A 26 7.41 -39.03 3.06
N ALA A 27 6.97 -39.79 2.04
CA ALA A 27 6.91 -39.33 0.65
C ALA A 27 5.74 -38.38 0.32
N CYS A 28 4.72 -38.29 1.17
CA CYS A 28 3.53 -37.46 0.91
C CYS A 28 3.67 -35.99 1.37
N ARG A 29 4.78 -35.58 1.99
CA ARG A 29 4.96 -34.19 2.49
C ARG A 29 5.67 -33.24 1.52
N GLU A 30 6.24 -33.75 0.42
CA GLU A 30 7.01 -32.93 -0.54
C GLU A 30 6.21 -32.60 -1.82
N ALA A 31 5.05 -33.23 -2.01
CA ALA A 31 4.20 -33.08 -3.19
C ALA A 31 3.14 -31.96 -3.11
N GLN A 32 3.26 -31.04 -2.15
CA GLN A 32 2.52 -29.76 -2.14
C GLN A 32 3.39 -28.60 -2.63
N THR A 33 4.11 -28.82 -3.74
CA THR A 33 4.58 -27.71 -4.57
C THR A 33 3.38 -26.91 -5.04
N ALA A 34 3.42 -25.59 -4.82
CA ALA A 34 2.26 -24.73 -4.97
C ALA A 34 1.64 -24.82 -6.36
N ALA A 35 0.45 -25.44 -6.45
CA ALA A 35 -0.44 -25.26 -7.58
C ALA A 35 -0.81 -23.77 -7.64
N ALA A 36 -0.17 -23.03 -8.53
CA ALA A 36 -0.34 -21.59 -8.64
C ALA A 36 -1.82 -21.27 -8.90
N ALA A 37 -2.45 -20.57 -7.94
CA ALA A 37 -3.84 -20.17 -8.07
C ALA A 37 -4.07 -19.41 -9.38
N ALA A 38 -5.17 -19.70 -10.07
CA ALA A 38 -5.47 -19.15 -11.38
C ALA A 38 -5.32 -17.61 -11.39
N PRO A 39 -4.65 -17.03 -12.40
CA PRO A 39 -4.25 -15.63 -12.38
C PRO A 39 -5.47 -14.70 -12.34
N ARG A 40 -5.50 -13.80 -11.34
CA ARG A 40 -6.64 -12.90 -11.11
C ARG A 40 -6.39 -11.58 -11.81
N ILE A 41 -6.54 -11.57 -13.12
CA ILE A 41 -6.25 -10.41 -13.95
C ILE A 41 -7.30 -9.30 -13.76
N LYS A 42 -6.92 -8.22 -13.10
CA LYS A 42 -7.70 -6.97 -13.01
C LYS A 42 -7.24 -6.00 -14.08
N THR A 43 -8.19 -5.27 -14.65
CA THR A 43 -7.94 -4.25 -15.68
C THR A 43 -7.99 -2.86 -15.06
N PHE A 44 -6.94 -2.07 -15.29
CA PHE A 44 -6.81 -0.67 -14.87
C PHE A 44 -6.75 0.22 -16.11
N ALA A 45 -7.62 1.23 -16.20
CA ALA A 45 -7.55 2.27 -17.21
C ALA A 45 -7.03 3.55 -16.56
N ILE A 46 -5.84 3.99 -16.96
CA ILE A 46 -5.11 5.09 -16.33
C ILE A 46 -5.00 6.25 -17.31
N TYR A 47 -5.29 7.46 -16.84
CA TYR A 47 -5.02 8.69 -17.58
C TYR A 47 -3.53 8.86 -17.86
N ARG A 48 -3.18 9.09 -19.12
CA ARG A 48 -1.83 9.37 -19.60
C ARG A 48 -1.80 10.68 -20.37
N TRP A 49 -0.79 11.49 -20.13
CA TRP A 49 -0.47 12.69 -20.90
C TRP A 49 0.96 13.11 -20.65
N ASP A 50 1.71 13.37 -21.72
CA ASP A 50 3.11 13.75 -21.66
C ASP A 50 3.36 15.10 -22.37
N PRO A 51 3.65 16.20 -21.64
CA PRO A 51 3.92 17.50 -22.26
C PRO A 51 5.22 17.52 -23.07
N ASP A 52 6.15 16.61 -22.78
CA ASP A 52 7.46 16.53 -23.46
C ASP A 52 7.32 15.99 -24.90
N LYS A 53 6.14 15.44 -25.24
CA LYS A 53 5.84 14.88 -26.57
C LYS A 53 4.98 15.84 -27.37
N ALA A 54 5.59 16.48 -28.36
CA ALA A 54 4.92 17.41 -29.25
C ALA A 54 3.64 16.80 -29.87
N GLY A 55 2.50 17.40 -29.57
CA GLY A 55 1.18 16.97 -30.07
C GLY A 55 0.51 15.82 -29.32
N ASP A 56 1.07 15.32 -28.20
CA ASP A 56 0.41 14.29 -27.39
C ASP A 56 -0.91 14.82 -26.78
N LYS A 57 -1.90 13.94 -26.70
CA LYS A 57 -3.25 14.28 -26.23
C LYS A 57 -3.63 13.41 -25.03
N PRO A 58 -4.36 13.97 -24.04
CA PRO A 58 -4.92 13.20 -22.94
C PRO A 58 -5.62 11.92 -23.42
N ARG A 59 -5.17 10.77 -22.92
CA ARG A 59 -5.64 9.45 -23.34
C ARG A 59 -5.74 8.49 -22.18
N MET A 60 -6.63 7.49 -22.29
CA MET A 60 -6.70 6.39 -21.33
C MET A 60 -5.86 5.22 -21.83
N GLN A 61 -4.91 4.76 -21.02
CA GLN A 61 -4.13 3.56 -21.29
C GLN A 61 -4.54 2.43 -20.37
N THR A 62 -4.73 1.24 -20.94
CA THR A 62 -5.20 0.07 -20.23
C THR A 62 -4.04 -0.85 -19.86
N TYR A 63 -3.98 -1.25 -18.59
CA TYR A 63 -3.01 -2.19 -18.04
C TYR A 63 -3.74 -3.39 -17.41
N LYS A 64 -3.16 -4.58 -17.56
CA LYS A 64 -3.65 -5.83 -16.96
C LYS A 64 -2.68 -6.24 -15.85
N VAL A 65 -3.19 -6.45 -14.64
CA VAL A 65 -2.37 -6.77 -13.46
C VAL A 65 -2.95 -8.01 -12.78
N ASP A 66 -2.10 -9.00 -12.48
CA ASP A 66 -2.46 -10.17 -11.68
C ASP A 66 -2.52 -9.79 -10.19
N LEU A 67 -3.72 -9.84 -9.61
CA LEU A 67 -3.95 -9.55 -8.19
C LEU A 67 -3.31 -10.58 -7.26
N ASN A 68 -2.98 -11.78 -7.74
CA ASN A 68 -2.25 -12.77 -6.92
C ASN A 68 -0.78 -12.35 -6.69
N LYS A 69 -0.25 -11.42 -7.49
CA LYS A 69 1.13 -10.92 -7.46
C LYS A 69 1.21 -9.41 -7.19
N CYS A 70 0.17 -8.85 -6.58
CA CYS A 70 0.01 -7.42 -6.30
C CYS A 70 -0.44 -7.21 -4.85
N GLY A 71 -0.04 -6.10 -4.23
CA GLY A 71 -0.60 -5.68 -2.95
C GLY A 71 -2.08 -5.28 -3.09
N PRO A 72 -2.82 -5.19 -1.96
CA PRO A 72 -4.27 -4.98 -1.97
C PRO A 72 -4.70 -3.55 -2.30
N MET A 73 -3.78 -2.58 -2.33
CA MET A 73 -4.09 -1.15 -2.52
C MET A 73 -3.82 -0.69 -3.95
N VAL A 74 -4.54 0.33 -4.42
CA VAL A 74 -4.38 0.84 -5.79
C VAL A 74 -2.97 1.38 -6.03
N LEU A 75 -2.30 1.94 -5.00
CA LEU A 75 -0.90 2.33 -5.09
C LEU A 75 0.03 1.14 -5.38
N ASP A 76 -0.25 -0.06 -4.87
CA ASP A 76 0.56 -1.25 -5.14
C ASP A 76 0.46 -1.64 -6.62
N ALA A 77 -0.74 -1.56 -7.20
CA ALA A 77 -0.96 -1.78 -8.63
C ALA A 77 -0.24 -0.73 -9.49
N LEU A 78 -0.28 0.56 -9.11
CA LEU A 78 0.44 1.63 -9.81
C LEU A 78 1.97 1.43 -9.78
N ILE A 79 2.50 1.03 -8.62
CA ILE A 79 3.93 0.71 -8.46
C ILE A 79 4.30 -0.52 -9.29
N LYS A 80 3.47 -1.56 -9.27
CA LYS A 80 3.68 -2.77 -10.08
C LYS A 80 3.68 -2.48 -11.57
N ILE A 81 2.73 -1.69 -12.06
CA ILE A 81 2.70 -1.22 -13.45
C ILE A 81 3.99 -0.46 -13.78
N LYS A 82 4.41 0.48 -12.92
CA LYS A 82 5.64 1.26 -13.16
C LYS A 82 6.91 0.40 -13.18
N ASN A 83 7.01 -0.59 -12.31
CA ASN A 83 8.22 -1.38 -12.16
C ASN A 83 8.33 -2.53 -13.19
N GLU A 84 7.21 -3.13 -13.58
CA GLU A 84 7.20 -4.38 -14.38
C GLU A 84 6.63 -4.22 -15.79
N ILE A 85 5.87 -3.15 -16.09
CA ILE A 85 5.08 -3.04 -17.34
C ILE A 85 5.40 -1.77 -18.13
N ASP A 86 5.41 -0.60 -17.48
CA ASP A 86 5.59 0.70 -18.12
C ASP A 86 6.26 1.70 -17.15
N SER A 87 7.58 1.79 -17.25
CA SER A 87 8.41 2.69 -16.44
C SER A 87 8.12 4.18 -16.67
N THR A 88 7.43 4.55 -17.75
CA THR A 88 7.09 5.96 -18.05
C THR A 88 5.94 6.49 -17.21
N LEU A 89 5.11 5.61 -16.62
CA LEU A 89 3.96 6.01 -15.80
C LEU A 89 4.39 6.87 -14.61
N THR A 90 3.84 8.08 -14.50
CA THR A 90 4.25 9.07 -13.49
C THR A 90 3.13 9.40 -12.49
N PHE A 91 3.42 9.31 -11.20
CA PHE A 91 2.50 9.62 -10.09
C PHE A 91 3.28 10.00 -8.82
N ARG A 92 2.66 10.77 -7.92
CA ARG A 92 3.25 11.12 -6.61
C ARG A 92 2.90 10.07 -5.55
N ARG A 93 3.88 9.75 -4.68
CA ARG A 93 3.77 8.82 -3.56
C ARG A 93 4.89 9.06 -2.54
N SER A 94 4.59 8.89 -1.26
CA SER A 94 5.57 8.93 -0.16
C SER A 94 5.23 7.87 0.91
N CYS A 95 4.53 8.26 1.98
CA CYS A 95 4.32 7.46 3.22
C CYS A 95 3.84 6.00 3.01
N ARG A 96 2.69 5.81 2.36
CA ARG A 96 1.86 4.59 2.18
C ARG A 96 0.78 4.32 3.24
N GLU A 97 0.76 5.02 4.36
CA GLU A 97 -0.25 4.89 5.44
C GLU A 97 -1.35 5.97 5.42
N GLY A 98 -1.33 6.86 4.42
CA GLY A 98 -2.39 7.86 4.19
C GLY A 98 -2.13 9.24 4.82
N ILE A 99 -1.07 9.41 5.60
CA ILE A 99 -0.83 10.67 6.34
C ILE A 99 -0.38 11.85 5.47
N CYS A 100 0.45 11.63 4.45
CA CYS A 100 1.10 12.73 3.70
C CYS A 100 0.26 13.38 2.59
N GLY A 101 -0.93 12.84 2.27
CA GLY A 101 -1.77 13.29 1.15
C GLY A 101 -1.19 13.14 -0.27
N SER A 102 0.11 12.82 -0.45
CA SER A 102 0.80 12.95 -1.74
C SER A 102 0.31 12.05 -2.88
N CYS A 103 -0.49 11.01 -2.60
CA CYS A 103 -1.06 10.11 -3.60
C CYS A 103 -2.57 10.31 -3.80
N ALA A 104 -3.05 11.53 -3.55
CA ALA A 104 -4.41 11.96 -3.86
C ALA A 104 -4.65 11.94 -5.38
N MET A 105 -5.70 11.23 -5.81
CA MET A 105 -6.12 11.09 -7.21
C MET A 105 -7.59 10.65 -7.27
N ASN A 106 -8.20 10.68 -8.46
CA ASN A 106 -9.56 10.20 -8.65
C ASN A 106 -9.54 8.71 -9.05
N ILE A 107 -10.23 7.86 -8.27
CA ILE A 107 -10.31 6.42 -8.47
C ILE A 107 -11.78 6.02 -8.56
N ASN A 108 -12.20 5.52 -9.72
CA ASN A 108 -13.59 5.15 -10.03
C ASN A 108 -14.61 6.28 -9.77
N GLY A 109 -14.23 7.54 -10.00
CA GLY A 109 -15.06 8.72 -9.79
C GLY A 109 -14.90 9.38 -8.41
N GLY A 110 -14.36 8.68 -7.41
CA GLY A 110 -14.12 9.23 -6.08
C GLY A 110 -12.70 9.78 -5.90
N ASN A 111 -12.57 11.00 -5.37
CA ASN A 111 -11.27 11.55 -4.95
C ASN A 111 -10.81 10.86 -3.65
N THR A 112 -9.63 10.24 -3.66
CA THR A 112 -9.14 9.46 -2.51
C THR A 112 -7.62 9.28 -2.56
N LEU A 113 -7.03 8.67 -1.53
CA LEU A 113 -5.61 8.36 -1.48
C LEU A 113 -5.36 6.94 -2.03
N ALA A 114 -4.52 6.82 -3.06
CA ALA A 114 -4.25 5.52 -3.68
C ALA A 114 -3.65 4.48 -2.71
N CYS A 115 -2.98 4.91 -1.64
CA CYS A 115 -2.37 4.02 -0.66
C CYS A 115 -3.36 3.40 0.35
N THR A 116 -4.51 4.04 0.61
CA THR A 116 -5.55 3.50 1.50
C THR A 116 -6.73 2.93 0.71
N ARG A 117 -6.89 3.29 -0.57
CA ARG A 117 -7.93 2.74 -1.44
C ARG A 117 -7.58 1.31 -1.85
N ARG A 118 -8.33 0.34 -1.29
CA ARG A 118 -8.30 -1.06 -1.73
C ARG A 118 -8.70 -1.20 -3.20
N ILE A 119 -8.06 -2.13 -3.91
CA ILE A 119 -8.44 -2.54 -5.26
C ILE A 119 -9.79 -3.25 -5.22
N ASP A 120 -10.69 -2.89 -6.12
CA ASP A 120 -11.93 -3.63 -6.35
C ASP A 120 -11.63 -5.03 -6.94
N THR A 121 -12.02 -6.07 -6.21
CA THR A 121 -11.78 -7.48 -6.55
C THR A 121 -12.63 -8.03 -7.69
N ASP A 122 -13.65 -7.30 -8.15
CA ASP A 122 -14.47 -7.68 -9.30
C ASP A 122 -13.64 -7.56 -10.60
N LEU A 123 -13.25 -8.69 -11.19
CA LEU A 123 -12.39 -8.71 -12.37
C LEU A 123 -13.09 -8.19 -13.65
N GLY A 124 -14.42 -8.20 -13.69
CA GLY A 124 -15.20 -7.70 -14.83
C GLY A 124 -15.25 -6.17 -14.89
N LYS A 125 -15.07 -5.49 -13.75
CA LYS A 125 -15.03 -4.02 -13.68
C LYS A 125 -13.64 -3.46 -13.94
N VAL A 126 -13.54 -2.53 -14.89
CA VAL A 126 -12.31 -1.77 -15.14
C VAL A 126 -12.16 -0.67 -14.09
N SER A 127 -11.05 -0.67 -13.35
CA SER A 127 -10.70 0.41 -12.43
C SER A 127 -10.18 1.62 -13.22
N LYS A 128 -10.89 2.75 -13.18
CA LYS A 128 -10.50 4.00 -13.85
C LYS A 128 -9.74 4.90 -12.87
N ILE A 129 -8.57 5.39 -13.28
CA ILE A 129 -7.70 6.26 -12.47
C ILE A 129 -7.40 7.54 -13.27
N TYR A 130 -7.71 8.68 -12.67
CA TYR A 130 -7.46 10.02 -13.22
C TYR A 130 -6.68 10.87 -12.20
N PRO A 131 -5.98 11.93 -12.65
CA PRO A 131 -5.49 12.97 -11.74
C PRO A 131 -6.64 13.63 -10.96
N LEU A 132 -6.32 14.47 -9.97
CA LEU A 132 -7.34 15.25 -9.28
C LEU A 132 -8.10 16.15 -10.27
N PRO A 133 -9.45 16.19 -10.19
CA PRO A 133 -10.26 16.96 -11.13
C PRO A 133 -10.06 18.47 -10.93
N HIS A 134 -10.27 19.24 -12.00
CA HIS A 134 -10.14 20.71 -12.03
C HIS A 134 -8.74 21.26 -11.67
N MET A 135 -7.70 20.42 -11.67
CA MET A 135 -6.30 20.85 -11.57
C MET A 135 -5.61 20.74 -12.94
N TYR A 136 -4.68 21.65 -13.22
CA TYR A 136 -3.78 21.47 -14.35
C TYR A 136 -2.89 20.25 -14.11
N VAL A 137 -2.72 19.42 -15.13
CA VAL A 137 -1.83 18.25 -15.06
C VAL A 137 -0.43 18.69 -15.48
N ILE A 138 0.59 18.18 -14.80
CA ILE A 138 2.00 18.32 -15.20
C ILE A 138 2.40 17.14 -16.08
N LYS A 139 2.15 15.90 -15.63
CA LYS A 139 2.41 14.66 -16.38
C LYS A 139 1.60 13.51 -15.79
N ASP A 140 0.93 12.71 -16.61
CA ASP A 140 0.12 11.56 -16.19
C ASP A 140 -0.82 11.86 -14.99
N LEU A 141 -0.54 11.28 -13.81
CA LEU A 141 -1.35 11.43 -12.60
C LEU A 141 -0.81 12.52 -11.64
N VAL A 142 0.08 13.40 -12.11
CA VAL A 142 0.68 14.46 -11.31
C VAL A 142 0.01 15.81 -11.61
N PRO A 143 -0.89 16.31 -10.74
CA PRO A 143 -1.41 17.67 -10.86
C PRO A 143 -0.39 18.71 -10.37
N ASP A 144 -0.51 19.92 -10.90
CA ASP A 144 0.06 21.11 -10.28
C ASP A 144 -0.74 21.49 -9.02
N LEU A 145 -0.01 21.76 -7.94
CA LEU A 145 -0.55 22.17 -6.64
C LEU A 145 -0.14 23.60 -6.28
N SER A 146 0.54 24.33 -7.18
CA SER A 146 1.05 25.69 -6.92
C SER A 146 -0.07 26.66 -6.53
N ASN A 147 -1.21 26.62 -7.24
CA ASN A 147 -2.39 27.42 -6.90
C ASN A 147 -3.00 27.03 -5.54
N PHE A 148 -3.06 25.73 -5.22
CA PHE A 148 -3.56 25.25 -3.93
C PHE A 148 -2.69 25.75 -2.76
N TYR A 149 -1.37 25.68 -2.89
CA TYR A 149 -0.45 26.20 -1.88
C TYR A 149 -0.44 27.73 -1.79
N ALA A 150 -0.67 28.45 -2.89
CA ALA A 150 -0.84 29.90 -2.88
C ALA A 150 -2.08 30.31 -2.06
N GLN A 151 -3.22 29.61 -2.24
CA GLN A 151 -4.42 29.82 -1.44
C GLN A 151 -4.19 29.47 0.04
N TYR A 152 -3.53 28.35 0.34
CA TYR A 152 -3.18 27.98 1.72
C TYR A 152 -2.23 29.00 2.38
N LYS A 153 -1.32 29.61 1.63
CA LYS A 153 -0.46 30.69 2.15
C LYS A 153 -1.24 31.97 2.46
N SER A 154 -2.30 32.26 1.70
CA SER A 154 -3.08 33.51 1.84
C SER A 154 -3.85 33.64 3.16
N ILE A 155 -4.19 32.53 3.81
CA ILE A 155 -4.80 32.53 5.15
C ILE A 155 -3.80 32.71 6.29
N GLU A 156 -2.49 32.81 5.97
CA GLU A 156 -1.39 32.97 6.92
C GLU A 156 -1.48 32.00 8.13
N PRO A 157 -1.39 30.68 7.89
CA PRO A 157 -1.77 29.64 8.86
C PRO A 157 -0.67 29.39 9.91
N TYR A 158 -0.34 30.44 10.67
CA TYR A 158 0.62 30.44 11.76
C TYR A 158 0.10 31.27 12.95
N LEU A 159 0.70 31.08 14.12
CA LEU A 159 0.29 31.82 15.32
C LEU A 159 0.69 33.29 15.20
N LYS A 160 -0.30 34.18 15.19
CA LYS A 160 -0.12 35.64 15.22
C LYS A 160 -0.35 36.17 16.63
N LYS A 161 0.61 36.93 17.18
CA LYS A 161 0.48 37.61 18.47
C LYS A 161 0.70 39.12 18.32
N LYS A 162 0.20 39.89 19.30
CA LYS A 162 0.45 41.34 19.42
C LYS A 162 1.73 41.66 20.19
N ASP A 163 2.15 40.74 21.05
CA ASP A 163 3.36 40.82 21.85
C ASP A 163 4.15 39.52 21.67
N GLU A 164 5.41 39.66 21.26
CA GLU A 164 6.37 38.59 20.97
C GLU A 164 7.48 38.55 22.03
N SER A 165 7.47 39.45 23.03
CA SER A 165 8.55 39.58 24.02
C SER A 165 8.75 38.35 24.91
N GLN A 166 7.83 37.39 24.87
CA GLN A 166 7.84 36.14 25.64
C GLN A 166 8.10 34.89 24.78
N GLU A 167 8.38 35.05 23.48
CA GLU A 167 8.69 33.92 22.60
C GLU A 167 9.92 33.15 23.10
N GLY A 168 9.87 31.82 23.02
CA GLY A 168 10.94 30.91 23.45
C GLY A 168 11.20 30.82 24.96
N LYS A 169 10.70 31.76 25.78
CA LYS A 169 10.96 31.78 27.23
C LYS A 169 10.18 30.72 28.01
N GLN A 170 8.92 30.50 27.64
CA GLN A 170 8.04 29.50 28.28
C GLN A 170 6.90 29.09 27.33
N GLN A 171 6.22 28.00 27.65
CA GLN A 171 4.99 27.60 26.96
C GLN A 171 3.86 28.60 27.25
N TYR A 172 2.97 28.79 26.28
CA TYR A 172 1.78 29.63 26.48
C TYR A 172 0.66 28.81 27.15
N LEU A 173 0.09 29.36 28.22
CA LEU A 173 -1.04 28.74 28.91
C LEU A 173 -2.28 28.74 28.01
N GLN A 174 -2.89 27.57 27.82
CA GLN A 174 -4.14 27.37 27.10
C GLN A 174 -4.99 26.34 27.88
N SER A 175 -6.30 26.59 28.01
CA SER A 175 -7.23 25.61 28.61
C SER A 175 -7.48 24.43 27.66
N ILE A 176 -7.97 23.30 28.19
CA ILE A 176 -8.36 22.16 27.35
C ILE A 176 -9.49 22.56 26.39
N GLU A 177 -10.50 23.26 26.91
CA GLU A 177 -11.65 23.77 26.14
C GLU A 177 -11.24 24.72 25.01
N ASP A 178 -10.24 25.58 25.22
CA ASP A 178 -9.70 26.46 24.17
C ASP A 178 -8.81 25.72 23.18
N ARG A 179 -8.20 24.61 23.59
CA ARG A 179 -7.39 23.76 22.70
C ARG A 179 -8.28 22.97 21.74
N GLU A 180 -9.42 22.47 22.22
CA GLU A 180 -10.40 21.73 21.42
C GLU A 180 -10.98 22.57 20.28
N LYS A 181 -11.19 23.89 20.49
CA LYS A 181 -11.63 24.84 19.45
C LYS A 181 -10.67 24.94 18.25
N LEU A 182 -9.42 24.48 18.38
CA LEU A 182 -8.43 24.44 17.30
C LEU A 182 -8.37 23.09 16.58
N VAL A 183 -9.03 22.06 17.10
CA VAL A 183 -9.07 20.72 16.49
C VAL A 183 -10.22 20.68 15.49
N ILE A 184 -9.87 20.77 14.20
CA ILE A 184 -10.82 20.49 13.12
C ILE A 184 -11.20 19.00 13.23
N THR A 185 -12.46 18.74 13.57
CA THR A 185 -13.09 17.41 13.66
C THR A 185 -13.92 17.13 12.43
#